data_AF-A0A6B8REK4-F1
#
_entry.id   AF-A0A6B8REK4-F1
#
_cell.length_a   1.000
_cell.length_b   1.000
_cell.length_c   1.000
_cell.angle_alpha   90.00
_cell.angle_beta   90.00
_cell.angle_gamma   90.00
#
_symmetry.space_group_name_H-M   'P 1'
#
loop_
_entity.id
_entity.type
_entity.pdbx_description
1 polymer ?
#
loop_
_entity_poly.entity_id
_entity_poly.type
_entity_poly.pdbx_seq_one_letter_code
_entity_poly.pdbx_strand_id
1 'polypeptide(L)'
;MRVSIVDELGHVVPYADSEINFAVDGAGSSLGVGNGNPSSHESDQANSRRAFNGHALALLQAGKTAGSLKLKASSPGLLSDALLIQVCPEKEMRYV
;
A
#
# COMPACT_ATOMS: atom_id res chain seq x y z
N MET A 1 1.99 -2.77 -3.58
CA MET A 1 1.53 -1.41 -3.95
C MET A 1 2.48 -0.39 -3.35
N ARG A 2 3.09 0.46 -4.17
CA ARG A 2 4.03 1.49 -3.70
C ARG A 2 3.26 2.76 -3.33
N VAL A 3 3.60 3.37 -2.21
CA VAL A 3 3.13 4.69 -1.81
C VAL A 3 4.34 5.60 -1.71
N SER A 4 4.20 6.82 -2.22
CA SER A 4 5.29 7.80 -2.25
C SER A 4 4.84 9.09 -1.59
N ILE A 5 5.74 9.72 -0.84
CA ILE A 5 5.58 11.08 -0.37
C ILE A 5 6.07 12.01 -1.46
N VAL A 6 5.19 12.90 -1.93
CA VAL A 6 5.47 13.82 -3.02
C VAL A 6 5.25 15.27 -2.61
N ASP A 7 5.93 16.20 -3.27
CA ASP A 7 5.65 17.63 -3.19
C ASP A 7 4.39 18.00 -3.97
N GLU A 8 4.03 19.29 -3.95
CA GLU A 8 2.85 19.81 -4.66
C GLU A 8 2.93 19.66 -6.19
N LEU A 9 4.13 19.46 -6.74
CA LEU A 9 4.38 19.21 -8.16
C LEU A 9 4.38 17.72 -8.49
N GLY A 10 4.21 16.84 -7.49
CA GLY A 10 4.21 15.39 -7.65
C GLY A 10 5.61 14.75 -7.66
N HIS A 11 6.67 15.50 -7.36
CA HIS A 11 8.01 14.92 -7.24
C HIS A 11 8.18 14.22 -5.91
N VAL A 12 8.78 13.04 -5.92
CA VAL A 12 9.10 12.30 -4.69
C VAL A 12 10.08 13.11 -3.85
N VAL A 13 9.77 13.29 -2.58
CA VAL A 13 10.67 13.94 -1.61
C VAL A 13 11.68 12.89 -1.13
N PRO A 14 12.96 12.95 -1.56
CA PRO A 14 13.89 11.81 -1.47
C PRO A 14 14.40 11.52 -0.06
N TYR A 15 14.09 12.39 0.90
CA TYR A 15 14.44 12.24 2.33
C TYR A 15 13.21 12.12 3.23
N ALA A 16 11.99 12.08 2.66
CA ALA A 16 10.79 11.98 3.47
C ALA A 16 10.71 10.63 4.19
N ASP A 17 10.40 10.69 5.48
CA ASP A 17 10.29 9.55 6.40
C ASP A 17 8.96 9.56 7.18
N SER A 18 7.96 10.26 6.66
CA SER A 18 6.63 10.40 7.26
C SER A 18 6.00 9.04 7.54
N GLU A 19 5.31 8.92 8.69
CA GLU A 19 4.53 7.72 9.00
C GLU A 19 3.29 7.65 8.11
N ILE A 20 3.13 6.54 7.39
CA ILE A 20 2.00 6.29 6.50
C ILE A 20 1.12 5.21 7.15
N ASN A 21 -0.15 5.52 7.34
CA ASN A 21 -1.19 4.59 7.73
C ASN A 21 -1.89 4.03 6.49
N PHE A 22 -2.06 2.72 6.44
CA PHE A 22 -2.70 1.98 5.37
C PHE A 22 -4.01 1.38 5.86
N ALA A 23 -5.11 1.74 5.21
CA ALA A 23 -6.41 1.11 5.40
C ALA A 23 -6.76 0.29 4.16
N VAL A 24 -7.15 -0.96 4.36
CA VAL A 24 -7.54 -1.89 3.30
C VAL A 24 -8.97 -2.34 3.54
N ASP A 25 -9.82 -2.13 2.55
CA ASP A 25 -11.24 -2.49 2.60
C ASP A 25 -11.65 -3.30 1.35
N GLY A 26 -12.69 -4.12 1.49
CA GLY A 26 -13.34 -4.79 0.37
C GLY A 26 -12.78 -6.18 0.04
N ALA A 27 -12.61 -6.46 -1.25
CA ALA A 27 -12.35 -7.80 -1.79
C ALA A 27 -10.91 -8.32 -1.59
N GLY A 28 -10.33 -8.12 -0.41
CA GLY A 28 -9.00 -8.59 -0.06
C GLY A 28 -8.53 -8.09 1.29
N SER A 29 -7.25 -8.30 1.58
CA SER A 29 -6.64 -7.95 2.87
C SER A 29 -5.21 -7.44 2.69
N SER A 30 -4.68 -6.79 3.73
CA SER A 30 -3.24 -6.53 3.85
C SER A 30 -2.52 -7.79 4.31
N LEU A 31 -1.40 -8.12 3.67
CA LEU A 31 -0.43 -9.11 4.15
C LEU A 31 0.75 -8.47 4.87
N GLY A 32 0.82 -7.14 4.85
CA GLY A 32 1.89 -6.42 5.49
C GLY A 32 2.35 -5.17 4.77
N VAL A 33 3.33 -4.53 5.36
CA VAL A 33 3.90 -3.26 4.95
C VAL A 33 5.41 -3.31 5.00
N GLY A 34 6.10 -2.45 4.27
CA GLY A 34 7.57 -2.35 4.30
C GLY A 34 8.06 -1.05 3.65
N ASN A 35 9.34 -0.75 3.80
CA ASN A 35 9.96 0.44 3.21
C ASN A 35 11.39 0.20 2.68
N GLY A 36 11.96 -0.99 2.90
CA GLY A 36 13.31 -1.35 2.46
C GLY A 36 14.45 -0.79 3.30
N ASN A 37 14.17 -0.16 4.45
CA ASN A 37 15.19 0.30 5.38
C ASN A 37 15.75 -0.89 6.18
N PRO A 38 17.04 -1.28 6.01
CA PRO A 38 17.62 -2.41 6.73
C PRO A 38 17.76 -2.17 8.24
N SER A 39 17.63 -0.92 8.70
CA SER A 39 17.67 -0.54 10.12
C SER A 39 16.28 -0.37 10.75
N SER A 40 15.18 -0.57 9.99
CA SER A 40 13.84 -0.51 10.58
C SER A 40 13.53 -1.79 11.35
N HIS A 41 12.95 -1.64 12.54
CA HIS A 41 12.45 -2.72 13.38
C HIS A 41 10.91 -2.67 13.53
N GLU A 42 10.24 -1.82 12.74
CA GLU A 42 8.78 -1.77 12.68
C GLU A 42 8.24 -3.11 12.15
N SER A 43 7.06 -3.53 12.61
CA SER A 43 6.48 -4.83 12.23
C SER A 43 6.03 -4.87 10.77
N ASP A 44 6.40 -5.93 10.06
CA ASP A 44 5.92 -6.22 8.69
C ASP A 44 4.43 -6.49 8.62
N GLN A 45 3.81 -6.91 9.72
CA GLN A 45 2.38 -7.21 9.81
C GLN A 45 1.55 -6.04 10.38
N ALA A 46 2.13 -4.84 10.46
CA ALA A 46 1.42 -3.64 10.89
C ALA A 46 0.53 -3.04 9.78
N ASN A 47 -0.31 -2.08 10.17
CA ASN A 47 -1.07 -1.23 9.26
C ASN A 47 -0.44 0.15 9.04
N SER A 48 0.73 0.43 9.61
CA SER A 48 1.50 1.64 9.36
C SER A 48 2.97 1.34 9.11
N ARG A 49 3.63 2.23 8.37
CA ARG A 49 5.08 2.17 8.13
C ARG A 49 5.61 3.57 7.84
N ARG A 50 6.74 3.93 8.43
CA ARG A 50 7.48 5.13 8.00
C ARG A 50 7.98 4.98 6.58
N ALA A 51 7.87 6.05 5.78
CA ALA A 51 8.56 6.08 4.50
C ALA A 51 10.08 5.96 4.70
N PHE A 52 10.77 5.45 3.70
CA PHE A 52 12.22 5.50 3.61
C PHE A 52 12.60 6.00 2.23
N ASN A 53 13.36 7.09 2.19
CA ASN A 53 13.67 7.84 0.98
C ASN A 53 12.42 8.16 0.14
N GLY A 54 11.36 8.61 0.82
CA GLY A 54 10.09 9.00 0.20
C GLY A 54 9.16 7.85 -0.18
N HIS A 55 9.47 6.59 0.14
CA HIS A 55 8.66 5.44 -0.26
C HIS A 55 8.27 4.50 0.88
N ALA A 56 7.11 3.89 0.74
CA ALA A 56 6.68 2.70 1.48
C ALA A 56 5.94 1.74 0.54
N LEU A 57 5.72 0.51 1.00
CA LEU A 57 5.07 -0.57 0.28
C LEU A 57 3.96 -1.16 1.15
N ALA A 58 2.78 -1.36 0.57
CA ALA A 58 1.74 -2.22 1.10
C ALA A 58 1.64 -3.49 0.25
N LEU A 59 1.71 -4.66 0.88
CA LEU A 59 1.50 -5.95 0.25
C LEU A 59 0.04 -6.37 0.47
N LEU A 60 -0.68 -6.59 -0.64
CA LEU A 60 -2.11 -6.89 -0.61
C LEU A 60 -2.35 -8.31 -1.13
N GLN A 61 -3.28 -9.01 -0.50
CA GLN A 61 -3.81 -10.27 -0.98
C GLN A 61 -5.21 -10.07 -1.52
N ALA A 62 -5.42 -10.53 -2.76
CA ALA A 62 -6.76 -10.64 -3.32
C ALA A 62 -7.58 -11.70 -2.56
N GLY A 63 -8.85 -11.41 -2.29
CA GLY A 63 -9.78 -12.38 -1.76
C GLY A 63 -10.22 -13.41 -2.80
N LYS A 64 -11.07 -14.35 -2.38
CA LYS A 64 -11.67 -15.36 -3.28
C LYS A 64 -12.89 -14.86 -4.04
N THR A 65 -13.51 -13.80 -3.54
CA THR A 65 -14.71 -13.21 -4.15
C THR A 65 -14.30 -12.04 -5.03
N ALA A 66 -14.86 -11.99 -6.23
CA ALA A 66 -14.69 -10.84 -7.11
C ALA A 66 -15.27 -9.57 -6.47
N GLY A 67 -14.67 -8.42 -6.77
CA GLY A 67 -15.13 -7.14 -6.25
C GLY A 67 -14.03 -6.09 -6.21
N SER A 68 -14.29 -4.97 -5.54
CA SER A 68 -13.31 -3.90 -5.40
C SER A 68 -12.51 -4.08 -4.11
N LEU A 69 -11.19 -4.02 -4.22
CA LEU A 69 -10.27 -3.87 -3.10
C LEU A 69 -9.79 -2.41 -3.07
N LYS A 70 -10.04 -1.71 -1.97
CA LYS A 70 -9.60 -0.32 -1.77
C LYS A 70 -8.40 -0.29 -0.84
N LEU A 71 -7.32 0.34 -1.28
CA LEU A 71 -6.19 0.72 -0.42
C LEU A 71 -6.22 2.24 -0.24
N LYS A 72 -6.34 2.73 0.99
CA LYS A 72 -6.15 4.15 1.33
C LYS A 72 -4.86 4.33 2.11
N ALA A 73 -4.06 5.31 1.72
CA ALA A 73 -2.86 5.73 2.43
C ALA A 73 -3.03 7.14 2.98
N SER A 74 -2.65 7.37 4.24
CA SER A 74 -2.77 8.67 4.90
C SER A 74 -1.60 8.92 5.84
N SER A 75 -1.17 10.19 5.95
CA SER A 75 -0.09 10.61 6.84
C SER A 75 -0.46 11.96 7.47
N PRO A 76 -0.15 12.20 8.75
CA PRO A 76 -0.43 13.49 9.39
C PRO A 76 0.18 14.66 8.63
N GLY A 77 -0.63 15.69 8.34
CA GLY A 77 -0.18 16.88 7.63
C GLY A 77 -0.06 16.75 6.11
N LEU A 78 -0.36 15.58 5.53
CA LEU A 78 -0.38 15.36 4.09
C LEU A 78 -1.78 15.00 3.59
N LEU A 79 -2.05 15.31 2.32
CA LEU A 79 -3.25 14.82 1.65
C LEU A 79 -3.19 13.29 1.53
N SER A 80 -4.30 12.61 1.86
CA SER A 80 -4.43 11.16 1.67
C SER A 80 -4.79 10.82 0.24
N ASP A 81 -4.41 9.62 -0.21
CA ASP A 81 -4.82 9.10 -1.52
C ASP A 81 -5.38 7.67 -1.39
N ALA A 82 -6.16 7.23 -2.38
CA ALA A 82 -6.74 5.91 -2.41
C ALA A 82 -6.70 5.27 -3.80
N LEU A 83 -6.28 4.02 -3.84
CA LEU A 83 -6.25 3.17 -5.03
C LEU A 83 -7.38 2.13 -4.95
N LEU A 84 -8.15 2.01 -6.03
CA LEU A 84 -9.13 0.94 -6.22
C LEU A 84 -8.56 -0.11 -7.18
N ILE A 85 -8.56 -1.37 -6.73
CA ILE A 85 -8.10 -2.52 -7.49
C ILE A 85 -9.30 -3.43 -7.72
N GLN A 86 -9.55 -3.82 -8.96
CA GLN A 86 -10.57 -4.82 -9.27
C GLN A 86 -10.00 -6.22 -9.06
N VAL A 87 -10.62 -6.96 -8.16
CA VAL A 87 -10.37 -8.38 -7.95
C VAL A 87 -11.35 -9.14 -8.84
N CYS A 88 -10.79 -9.84 -9.82
CA CYS A 88 -11.54 -10.68 -10.75
C CYS A 88 -11.60 -12.12 -10.20
N PRO A 89 -12.64 -12.89 -10.56
CA PRO A 89 -12.67 -14.30 -10.24
C PRO A 89 -11.51 -15.04 -10.93
N GLU A 90 -11.17 -16.21 -10.40
CA GLU A 90 -10.20 -17.10 -11.03
C GLU A 90 -10.61 -17.36 -12.48
N LYS A 91 -9.70 -17.12 -13.43
CA LYS A 91 -9.91 -17.55 -14.80
C LYS A 91 -9.73 -19.06 -14.83
N GLU A 92 -10.78 -19.78 -15.21
CA GLU A 92 -10.72 -21.21 -15.47
C GLU A 92 -9.63 -21.47 -16.54
N MET A 93 -8.47 -21.99 -16.11
CA MET A 93 -7.42 -22.43 -17.03
C MET A 93 -7.90 -23.68 -17.74
N ARG A 94 -8.35 -23.52 -18.98
CA ARG A 94 -8.59 -24.66 -19.88
C ARG A 94 -7.27 -25.04 -20.52
N TYR A 95 -6.70 -26.17 -20.09
CA TYR A 95 -5.72 -26.88 -20.90
C TYR A 95 -6.47 -27.49 -22.08
N VAL A 96 -6.28 -26.92 -23.28
CA VAL A 96 -6.62 -27.59 -24.55
C VAL A 96 -5.38 -28.25 -25.12
#